data_AF-A0A8S0R1Z4-F1
#
_entry.id   AF-A0A8S0R1Z4-F1
#
_cell.length_a   1.000
_cell.length_b   1.000
_cell.length_c   1.000
_cell.angle_alpha   90.00
_cell.angle_beta   90.00
_cell.angle_gamma   90.00
#
_symmetry.space_group_name_H-M   'P 1'
#
loop_
_entity.id
_entity.type
_entity.pdbx_description
1 polymer ?
#
loop_
_entity_poly.entity_id
_entity_poly.type
_entity_poly.pdbx_seq_one_letter_code
_entity_poly.pdbx_strand_id
1 'polypeptide(L)'
;MAGEWNFTSGKWNGDSTDKGIQTTKDHRFYAISAEFPEFSNKNKTLVFQFSVKHEQKLDCGGGHMILLSGDIDQKKFGGDTP
;
A
#
# COMPACT_ATOMS: atom_id res chain seq x y z
N MET A 1 3.74 -2.77 -17.75
CA MET A 1 2.49 -3.33 -17.18
C MET A 1 2.58 -3.29 -15.68
N ALA A 2 1.53 -2.83 -15.01
CA ALA A 2 1.45 -2.79 -13.55
C ALA A 2 1.46 -4.21 -12.97
N GLY A 3 1.91 -4.35 -11.73
CA GLY A 3 1.84 -5.59 -10.99
C GLY A 3 0.41 -5.93 -10.57
N GLU A 4 0.16 -7.21 -10.32
CA GLU A 4 -1.14 -7.71 -9.84
C GLU A 4 -1.11 -7.90 -8.33
N TRP A 5 -2.19 -7.49 -7.68
CA TRP A 5 -2.37 -7.65 -6.24
C TRP A 5 -3.12 -8.94 -5.93
N ASN A 6 -2.78 -9.57 -4.81
CA ASN A 6 -3.49 -10.72 -4.26
C ASN A 6 -3.98 -10.43 -2.84
N PHE A 7 -5.08 -11.07 -2.43
CA PHE A 7 -5.64 -10.96 -1.08
C PHE A 7 -5.42 -12.26 -0.30
N THR A 8 -4.42 -12.27 0.58
CA THR A 8 -3.93 -13.50 1.23
C THR A 8 -3.27 -13.21 2.57
N SER A 9 -3.20 -14.22 3.44
CA SER A 9 -2.42 -14.20 4.69
C SER A 9 -0.99 -14.74 4.50
N GLY A 10 -0.62 -15.12 3.28
CA GLY A 10 0.72 -15.60 2.93
C GLY A 10 0.94 -17.09 3.20
N LYS A 11 2.19 -17.54 3.03
CA LYS A 11 2.63 -18.93 3.25
C LYS A 11 2.66 -19.32 4.72
N TRP A 12 2.90 -18.36 5.60
CA TRP A 12 2.85 -18.54 7.05
C TRP A 12 2.12 -17.37 7.70
N ASN A 13 1.30 -17.62 8.70
CA ASN A 13 0.51 -16.61 9.38
C ASN A 13 0.29 -17.00 10.85
N GLY A 14 -0.03 -16.01 11.69
CA GLY A 14 -0.50 -16.25 13.06
C GLY A 14 -1.97 -16.65 13.06
N ASP A 15 -2.78 -15.97 12.24
CA ASP A 15 -4.18 -16.32 11.95
C ASP A 15 -4.40 -16.34 10.43
N SER A 16 -5.09 -17.36 9.92
CA SER A 16 -5.44 -17.50 8.51
C SER A 16 -6.33 -16.37 7.97
N THR A 17 -7.03 -15.68 8.86
CA THR A 17 -7.92 -14.55 8.57
C THR A 17 -7.20 -13.20 8.51
N ASP A 18 -5.94 -13.12 8.95
CA ASP A 18 -5.08 -11.94 8.84
C ASP A 18 -4.61 -11.72 7.40
N LYS A 19 -5.57 -11.48 6.50
CA LYS A 19 -5.30 -11.26 5.08
C LYS A 19 -4.90 -9.82 4.84
N GLY A 20 -3.88 -9.66 4.01
CA GLY A 20 -3.41 -8.38 3.50
C GLY A 20 -3.35 -8.36 1.98
N ILE A 21 -2.91 -7.24 1.45
CA ILE A 21 -2.65 -7.06 0.01
C ILE A 21 -1.19 -7.45 -0.26
N GLN A 22 -0.98 -8.37 -1.20
CA GLN A 22 0.34 -8.91 -1.54
C GLN A 22 0.69 -8.64 -3.00
N THR A 23 1.94 -8.26 -3.26
CA THR A 23 2.51 -8.18 -4.61
C THR A 23 2.84 -9.58 -5.13
N THR A 24 2.50 -9.87 -6.40
CA THR A 24 2.60 -11.23 -6.96
C THR A 24 3.71 -11.46 -8.01
N LYS A 25 4.31 -10.38 -8.55
CA LYS A 25 5.24 -10.45 -9.68
C LYS A 25 6.52 -9.66 -9.38
N ASP A 26 7.65 -10.29 -9.62
CA ASP A 26 8.97 -9.66 -9.50
C ASP A 26 9.16 -8.56 -10.55
N HIS A 27 9.98 -7.56 -10.23
CA HIS A 27 10.35 -6.45 -11.12
C HIS A 27 9.15 -5.70 -11.74
N ARG A 28 8.09 -5.47 -10.96
CA ARG A 28 6.92 -4.68 -11.35
C ARG A 28 6.74 -3.46 -10.46
N PHE A 29 6.23 -2.39 -11.05
CA PHE A 29 5.66 -1.27 -10.29
C PHE A 29 4.25 -1.60 -9.84
N TYR A 30 3.93 -1.15 -8.65
CA TYR A 30 2.65 -1.38 -7.98
C TYR A 30 2.06 -0.03 -7.58
N ALA A 31 0.78 0.17 -7.91
CA ALA A 31 0.01 1.33 -7.49
C ALA A 31 -1.39 0.85 -7.12
N ILE A 32 -1.85 1.26 -5.94
CA ILE A 32 -3.23 1.10 -5.46
C ILE A 32 -3.50 2.26 -4.51
N SER A 33 -4.69 2.82 -4.57
CA SER A 33 -5.13 3.90 -3.70
C SER A 33 -6.50 3.55 -3.13
N ALA A 34 -6.83 4.16 -2.00
CA ALA A 34 -8.15 4.10 -1.40
C ALA A 34 -8.53 5.50 -0.93
N GLU A 35 -9.71 5.97 -1.33
CA GLU A 35 -10.26 7.24 -0.83
C GLU A 35 -10.73 7.09 0.61
N PHE A 36 -10.62 8.18 1.37
CA PHE A 36 -11.13 8.29 2.73
C PHE A 36 -11.69 9.71 2.93
N PRO A 37 -12.53 9.95 3.95
CA PRO A 37 -13.09 11.27 4.21
C PRO A 37 -12.03 12.35 4.39
N GLU A 38 -12.22 13.50 3.73
CA GLU A 38 -11.28 14.60 3.78
C GLU A 38 -11.11 15.14 5.21
N PHE A 39 -9.88 15.50 5.57
CA PHE A 39 -9.55 16.08 6.88
C PHE A 39 -8.34 17.02 6.81
N SER A 40 -8.14 17.81 7.86
CA SER A 40 -6.91 18.55 8.12
C SER A 40 -6.38 18.23 9.52
N ASN A 41 -5.07 18.03 9.65
CA ASN A 41 -4.39 17.82 10.93
C ASN A 41 -3.80 19.13 11.51
N LYS A 42 -4.21 20.31 11.02
CA LYS A 42 -3.71 21.58 11.56
C LYS A 42 -3.94 21.64 13.08
N ASN A 43 -2.87 21.88 13.84
CA ASN A 43 -2.87 21.91 15.32
C ASN A 43 -3.31 20.60 15.99
N LYS A 44 -3.23 19.47 15.29
CA LYS A 44 -3.57 18.14 15.80
C LYS A 44 -2.46 17.15 15.45
N THR A 45 -2.30 16.13 16.28
CA THR A 45 -1.41 15.00 15.96
C THR A 45 -2.05 14.13 14.87
N LEU A 46 -1.28 13.79 13.84
CA LEU A 46 -1.64 12.79 12.84
C LEU A 46 -0.93 11.47 13.18
N VAL A 47 -1.69 10.38 13.21
CA VAL A 47 -1.14 9.02 13.32
C VAL A 47 -1.45 8.28 12.04
N PHE A 48 -0.41 7.81 11.35
CA PHE A 48 -0.52 7.03 10.11
C PHE A 48 0.25 5.73 10.29
N GLN A 49 -0.48 4.62 10.47
CA GLN A 49 0.07 3.36 10.92
C GLN A 49 -0.33 2.22 9.99
N PHE A 50 0.64 1.38 9.65
CA PHE A 50 0.44 0.18 8.85
C PHE A 50 1.50 -0.87 9.21
N SER A 51 1.24 -2.11 8.82
CA SER A 51 2.15 -3.25 9.03
C SER A 51 2.62 -3.78 7.68
N VAL A 52 3.91 -4.08 7.58
CA VAL A 52 4.51 -4.68 6.36
C VAL A 52 5.21 -5.98 6.73
N LYS A 53 5.04 -6.98 5.87
CA LYS A 53 5.68 -8.28 5.98
C LYS A 53 6.34 -8.63 4.65
N HIS A 54 7.68 -8.71 4.65
CA HIS A 54 8.46 -9.20 3.51
C HIS A 54 8.66 -10.72 3.61
N GLU A 55 7.62 -11.48 3.27
CA GLU A 55 7.61 -12.96 3.33
C GLU A 55 8.69 -13.61 2.45
N GLN A 56 8.95 -13.00 1.30
CA GLN A 56 9.77 -13.54 0.22
C GLN A 56 11.27 -13.32 0.40
N LYS A 57 11.72 -12.80 1.55
CA LYS A 57 13.12 -12.36 1.78
C LYS A 57 13.55 -11.34 0.71
N LEU A 58 12.82 -10.23 0.64
CA LEU A 58 13.00 -9.17 -0.35
C LEU A 58 14.46 -8.68 -0.40
N ASP A 59 15.03 -8.62 -1.60
CA ASP A 59 16.35 -8.08 -1.89
C ASP A 59 16.30 -6.56 -2.12
N CYS A 60 15.35 -6.09 -2.93
CA CYS A 60 15.14 -4.69 -3.26
C CYS A 60 13.66 -4.42 -3.56
N GLY A 61 13.06 -3.46 -2.84
CA GLY A 61 11.70 -2.99 -3.09
C GLY A 61 11.18 -2.07 -1.98
N GLY A 62 10.13 -1.32 -2.29
CA GLY A 62 9.48 -0.42 -1.34
C GLY A 62 8.42 -1.13 -0.49
N GLY A 63 8.14 -0.55 0.68
CA GLY A 63 7.08 -0.98 1.60
C GLY A 63 6.51 0.21 2.37
N HIS A 64 6.25 1.31 1.67
CA HIS A 64 5.74 2.55 2.27
C HIS A 64 4.32 2.84 1.79
N MET A 65 3.60 3.66 2.56
CA MET A 65 2.32 4.25 2.17
C MET A 65 2.50 5.76 2.00
N ILE A 66 1.67 6.37 1.16
CA ILE A 66 1.67 7.81 0.90
C ILE A 66 0.26 8.34 1.22
N LEU A 67 0.20 9.47 1.93
CA LEU A 67 -1.04 10.21 2.16
C LEU A 67 -1.09 11.38 1.18
N LEU A 68 -2.11 11.43 0.34
CA LEU A 68 -2.26 12.40 -0.75
C LEU A 68 -3.43 13.35 -0.48
N SER A 69 -3.42 14.51 -1.15
CA SER A 69 -4.57 15.43 -1.17
C SER A 69 -5.77 14.81 -1.87
N GLY A 70 -6.98 15.30 -1.55
CA GLY A 70 -8.23 14.86 -2.21
C GLY A 70 -8.31 15.18 -3.71
N ASP A 71 -7.47 16.07 -4.21
CA ASP A 71 -7.50 16.54 -5.60
C ASP A 71 -6.87 15.58 -6.64
N ILE A 72 -6.41 14.39 -6.21
CA ILE A 72 -5.73 13.45 -7.11
C ILE A 72 -6.69 12.53 -7.86
N ASP A 73 -6.41 12.25 -9.14
CA ASP A 73 -7.12 11.22 -9.92
C ASP A 73 -6.57 9.84 -9.59
N GLN A 74 -7.28 9.08 -8.74
CA GLN A 74 -6.88 7.73 -8.33
C GLN A 74 -6.62 6.77 -9.49
N LYS A 75 -7.32 6.94 -10.62
CA LYS A 75 -7.12 6.06 -11.80
C LYS A 75 -5.79 6.31 -12.49
N LYS A 76 -5.14 7.44 -12.20
CA LYS A 76 -3.83 7.83 -12.72
C LYS A 76 -2.72 7.79 -11.66
N PHE A 77 -3.03 7.29 -10.46
CA PHE A 77 -2.06 7.22 -9.37
C PHE A 77 -0.84 6.37 -9.77
N GLY A 78 0.35 6.91 -9.50
CA GLY A 78 1.64 6.31 -9.84
C GLY A 78 2.81 7.13 -9.27
N GLY A 79 4.03 6.79 -9.66
CA GLY A 79 5.25 7.39 -9.11
C GLY A 79 5.41 8.90 -9.33
N ASP A 80 4.73 9.45 -10.34
CA ASP A 80 4.77 10.89 -10.67
C ASP A 80 3.58 11.67 -10.08
N THR A 81 2.76 11.03 -9.24
CA THR A 81 1.66 11.73 -8.54
C THR A 81 2.27 12.68 -7.51
N PRO A 82 1.86 13.97 -7.48
CA PRO A 82 2.41 14.98 -6.58
C PRO A 82 2.36 14.62 -5.09
#